data_AF-A0A1Y5I879-F1
#
_entry.id   AF-A0A1Y5I879-F1
#
_cell.length_a   1.000
_cell.length_b   1.000
_cell.length_c   1.000
_cell.angle_alpha   90.00
_cell.angle_beta   90.00
_cell.angle_gamma   90.00
#
_symmetry.space_group_name_H-M   'P 1'
#
loop_
_entity.id
_entity.type
_entity.pdbx_description
1 polymer ?
#
loop_
_entity_poly.entity_id
_entity_poly.type
_entity_poly.pdbx_seq_one_letter_code
_entity_poly.pdbx_strand_id
1 'polypeptide(L)'
;MPTRVVLVRHAQSEFNARHLIQGQLDPPLDDVGLEQLRVGAPRAASEHSDASRVYTSDLSRASTTARAIADALNVDVIADVRLRERHLGNLQGLPRAELKDAEPSAYAAWKSRDPNQTIPGGGECGREVDERLCDFFREIARDGPQKVIAVTHGGVLGRVFSGGRNGDEKRLCGMRRGVGNLAECVIDVDVDGSWRCEYATWASGRFLESTALDADDASSRAALSGAPLACPSRASRASASRSRVRVHADASDDLARKATVLTDDLKAMKTTMPTIRRVVAGNRNDLKALSLYQDALEGKVPTDYDDVSKLEKTLDDLASYVEQRAEEEQFWANREGKVTSSVVDDTNLTEDEKREVASILGNVVTWGVQGATWNALILLIGFVSLVTFVLPNQ
;
A
#
# COMPACT_ATOMS: atom_id res chain seq x y z
N MET A 1 4.01 6.18 31.49
CA MET A 1 4.24 6.09 30.04
C MET A 1 2.91 5.72 29.39
N PRO A 2 2.58 6.20 28.18
CA PRO A 2 1.36 5.77 27.50
C PRO A 2 1.47 4.31 27.04
N THR A 3 0.33 3.68 26.76
CA THR A 3 0.30 2.37 26.09
C THR A 3 0.58 2.55 24.62
N ARG A 4 1.61 1.88 24.11
CA ARG A 4 2.03 1.98 22.71
C ARG A 4 1.37 0.88 21.89
N VAL A 5 0.64 1.27 20.85
CA VAL A 5 -0.09 0.35 19.98
C VAL A 5 0.48 0.44 18.57
N VAL A 6 0.97 -0.68 18.05
CA VAL A 6 1.34 -0.82 16.65
C VAL A 6 0.11 -1.34 15.90
N LEU A 7 -0.56 -0.47 15.17
CA LEU A 7 -1.67 -0.86 14.32
C LEU A 7 -1.14 -1.36 12.98
N VAL A 8 -1.62 -2.50 12.51
CA VAL A 8 -1.17 -3.13 11.25
C VAL A 8 -2.38 -3.44 10.37
N ARG A 9 -2.34 -3.05 9.09
CA ARG A 9 -3.36 -3.50 8.12
C ARG A 9 -3.14 -4.99 7.79
N HIS A 10 -4.20 -5.76 7.65
CA HIS A 10 -4.13 -7.13 7.13
C HIS A 10 -3.37 -7.26 5.78
N ALA A 11 -2.88 -8.46 5.47
CA ALA A 11 -2.29 -8.81 4.18
C ALA A 11 -3.34 -8.84 3.04
N GLN A 12 -2.92 -9.04 1.79
CA GLN A 12 -3.83 -9.05 0.63
C GLN A 12 -4.95 -10.09 0.78
N SER A 13 -6.17 -9.68 0.46
CA SER A 13 -7.34 -10.57 0.38
C SER A 13 -7.84 -10.68 -1.05
N GLU A 14 -8.63 -11.70 -1.35
CA GLU A 14 -9.21 -11.91 -2.68
C GLU A 14 -9.97 -10.67 -3.19
N PHE A 15 -10.64 -9.95 -2.28
CA PHE A 15 -11.37 -8.73 -2.64
C PHE A 15 -10.43 -7.55 -2.89
N ASN A 16 -9.26 -7.50 -2.28
CA ASN A 16 -8.25 -6.51 -2.65
C ASN A 16 -7.73 -6.75 -4.07
N ALA A 17 -7.35 -7.99 -4.39
CA ALA A 17 -6.89 -8.34 -5.74
C ALA A 17 -7.93 -8.02 -6.83
N ARG A 18 -9.22 -8.06 -6.48
CA ARG A 18 -10.34 -7.76 -7.38
C ARG A 18 -10.88 -6.33 -7.27
N HIS A 19 -10.26 -5.48 -6.45
CA HIS A 19 -10.71 -4.11 -6.16
C HIS A 19 -12.20 -4.01 -5.74
N LEU A 20 -12.68 -5.00 -4.98
CA LEU A 20 -14.01 -5.02 -4.39
C LEU A 20 -14.00 -4.37 -3.01
N ILE A 21 -15.05 -3.60 -2.71
CA ILE A 21 -15.24 -3.02 -1.38
C ILE A 21 -15.63 -4.12 -0.39
N GLN A 22 -14.86 -4.29 0.68
CA GLN A 22 -15.09 -5.36 1.65
C GLN A 22 -16.06 -4.93 2.76
N GLY A 23 -15.73 -3.83 3.45
CA GLY A 23 -16.34 -3.52 4.73
C GLY A 23 -16.19 -4.71 5.68
N GLN A 24 -17.30 -5.20 6.22
CA GLN A 24 -17.32 -6.36 7.13
C GLN A 24 -17.63 -7.69 6.43
N LEU A 25 -17.65 -7.74 5.09
CA LEU A 25 -17.57 -9.02 4.38
C LEU A 25 -16.23 -9.69 4.71
N ASP A 26 -16.20 -11.02 4.66
CA ASP A 26 -15.07 -11.80 5.16
C ASP A 26 -14.39 -12.67 4.08
N PRO A 27 -13.84 -12.06 3.02
CA PRO A 27 -13.02 -12.80 2.06
C PRO A 27 -11.70 -13.22 2.73
N PRO A 28 -11.18 -14.43 2.39
CA PRO A 28 -9.91 -14.88 2.90
C PRO A 28 -8.75 -14.10 2.29
N LEU A 29 -7.54 -14.35 2.80
CA LEU A 29 -6.30 -13.96 2.13
C LEU A 29 -6.15 -14.73 0.81
N ASP A 30 -5.57 -14.10 -0.20
CA ASP A 30 -5.15 -14.79 -1.43
C ASP A 30 -3.69 -15.25 -1.34
N ASP A 31 -3.19 -15.91 -2.39
CA ASP A 31 -1.83 -16.45 -2.43
C ASP A 31 -0.77 -15.35 -2.24
N VAL A 32 -1.01 -14.14 -2.77
CA VAL A 32 -0.13 -12.99 -2.57
C VAL A 32 -0.14 -12.57 -1.11
N GLY A 33 -1.31 -12.53 -0.47
CA GLY A 33 -1.45 -12.24 0.95
C GLY A 33 -0.72 -13.26 1.82
N LEU A 34 -0.79 -14.55 1.49
CA LEU A 34 -0.05 -15.59 2.21
C LEU A 34 1.47 -15.41 2.06
N GLU A 35 1.95 -15.05 0.87
CA GLU A 35 3.37 -14.75 0.66
C GLU A 35 3.80 -13.47 1.40
N GLN A 36 2.94 -12.45 1.45
CA GLN A 36 3.15 -11.25 2.26
C GLN A 36 3.31 -11.62 3.74
N LEU A 37 2.56 -12.58 4.27
CA LEU A 37 2.72 -13.05 5.64
C LEU A 37 4.05 -13.79 5.86
N ARG A 38 4.47 -14.61 4.89
CA ARG A 38 5.73 -15.38 4.97
C ARG A 38 6.94 -14.47 5.20
N VAL A 39 6.94 -13.28 4.58
CA VAL A 39 8.04 -12.30 4.69
C VAL A 39 7.78 -11.26 5.77
N GLY A 40 6.56 -10.73 5.82
CA GLY A 40 6.21 -9.57 6.65
C GLY A 40 6.00 -9.89 8.12
N ALA A 41 5.50 -11.08 8.46
CA ALA A 41 5.26 -11.43 9.86
C ALA A 41 6.55 -11.54 10.69
N PRO A 42 7.62 -12.24 10.22
CA PRO A 42 8.90 -12.25 10.92
C PRO A 42 9.52 -10.84 11.07
N ARG A 43 9.33 -9.98 10.06
CA ARG A 43 9.86 -8.61 10.11
C ARG A 43 9.12 -7.75 11.13
N ALA A 44 7.79 -7.81 11.15
CA ALA A 44 6.97 -7.16 12.17
C ALA A 44 7.34 -7.63 13.58
N ALA A 45 7.55 -8.94 13.75
CA ALA A 45 7.99 -9.53 15.02
C ALA A 45 9.38 -9.03 15.44
N SER A 46 10.33 -8.93 14.51
CA SER A 46 11.68 -8.42 14.80
C SER A 46 11.67 -6.95 15.22
N GLU A 47 10.96 -6.10 14.48
CA GLU A 47 10.86 -4.64 14.73
C GLU A 47 10.09 -4.32 16.02
N HIS A 48 9.23 -5.24 16.47
CA HIS A 48 8.37 -5.08 17.64
C HIS A 48 8.49 -6.26 18.61
N SER A 49 9.71 -6.74 18.82
CA SER A 49 10.03 -7.90 19.68
C SER A 49 9.68 -7.71 21.16
N ASP A 50 9.46 -6.47 21.58
CA ASP A 50 9.01 -6.06 22.91
C ASP A 50 7.47 -5.98 23.03
N ALA A 51 6.72 -6.31 21.98
CA ALA A 51 5.27 -6.39 22.06
C ALA A 51 4.82 -7.58 22.93
N SER A 52 3.97 -7.29 23.91
CA SER A 52 3.54 -8.27 24.91
C SER A 52 2.40 -9.18 24.42
N ARG A 53 1.57 -8.70 23.49
CA ARG A 53 0.36 -9.38 22.97
C ARG A 53 0.01 -8.87 21.58
N VAL A 54 -0.75 -9.67 20.83
CA VAL A 54 -1.36 -9.28 19.55
C VAL A 54 -2.88 -9.26 19.68
N TYR A 55 -3.51 -8.14 19.32
CA TYR A 55 -4.95 -8.02 19.14
C TYR A 55 -5.31 -8.10 17.67
N THR A 56 -6.53 -8.52 17.35
CA THR A 56 -6.97 -8.59 15.97
C THR A 56 -8.47 -8.38 15.81
N SER A 57 -8.86 -7.77 14.70
CA SER A 57 -10.22 -7.94 14.20
C SER A 57 -10.51 -9.43 14.00
N ASP A 58 -11.72 -9.84 14.31
CA ASP A 58 -12.17 -11.23 14.14
C ASP A 58 -12.34 -11.67 12.68
N LEU A 59 -12.52 -10.73 11.74
CA LEU A 59 -12.50 -11.00 10.29
C LEU A 59 -11.25 -11.79 9.86
N SER A 60 -11.45 -12.86 9.08
CA SER A 60 -10.47 -13.88 8.69
C SER A 60 -9.14 -13.33 8.17
N ARG A 61 -9.18 -12.31 7.32
CA ARG A 61 -7.98 -11.65 6.76
C ARG A 61 -7.08 -11.02 7.84
N ALA A 62 -7.70 -10.39 8.85
CA ALA A 62 -6.97 -9.76 9.96
C ALA A 62 -6.53 -10.80 10.99
N SER A 63 -7.39 -11.76 11.32
CA SER A 63 -7.05 -12.82 12.28
C SER A 63 -5.95 -13.75 11.76
N THR A 64 -5.94 -14.07 10.47
CA THR A 64 -4.85 -14.85 9.83
C THR A 64 -3.53 -14.08 9.84
N THR A 65 -3.58 -12.78 9.51
CA THR A 65 -2.39 -11.91 9.58
C THR A 65 -1.85 -11.80 11.01
N ALA A 66 -2.73 -11.62 11.99
CA ALA A 66 -2.35 -11.52 13.40
C ALA A 66 -1.73 -12.80 13.94
N ARG A 67 -2.28 -13.96 13.56
CA ARG A 67 -1.74 -15.27 13.96
C ARG A 67 -0.30 -15.44 13.47
N ALA A 68 -0.02 -15.12 12.20
CA ALA A 68 1.33 -15.20 11.68
C ALA A 68 2.33 -14.30 12.45
N ILE A 69 1.93 -13.07 12.81
CA ILE A 69 2.76 -12.15 13.61
C ILE A 69 2.96 -12.68 15.03
N ALA A 70 1.90 -13.18 15.66
CA ALA A 70 1.94 -13.67 17.03
C ALA A 70 2.75 -14.98 17.16
N ASP A 71 2.65 -15.87 16.18
CA ASP A 71 3.45 -17.10 16.11
C ASP A 71 4.95 -16.75 16.02
N ALA A 72 5.31 -15.72 15.23
CA ALA A 72 6.68 -15.23 15.13
C ALA A 72 7.19 -14.53 16.41
N LEU A 73 6.29 -13.93 17.20
CA LEU A 73 6.61 -13.31 18.49
C LEU A 73 6.53 -14.27 19.68
N ASN A 74 5.89 -15.44 19.50
CA ASN A 74 5.52 -16.37 20.56
C ASN A 74 4.68 -15.72 21.69
N VAL A 75 3.58 -15.04 21.29
CA VAL A 75 2.63 -14.38 22.21
C VAL A 75 1.17 -14.73 21.88
N ASP A 76 0.26 -14.43 22.81
CA ASP A 76 -1.18 -14.67 22.62
C ASP A 76 -1.80 -13.74 21.55
N VAL A 77 -2.79 -14.27 20.82
CA VAL A 77 -3.70 -13.51 19.96
C VAL A 77 -5.05 -13.34 20.65
N ILE A 78 -5.54 -12.10 20.71
CA ILE A 78 -6.85 -11.76 21.29
C ILE A 78 -7.74 -11.14 20.20
N ALA A 79 -8.87 -11.77 19.89
CA ALA A 79 -9.83 -11.23 18.94
C ALA A 79 -10.70 -10.14 19.59
N ASP A 80 -10.94 -9.05 18.87
CA ASP A 80 -11.76 -7.93 19.31
C ASP A 80 -12.59 -7.35 18.15
N VAL A 81 -13.91 -7.42 18.29
CA VAL A 81 -14.85 -6.93 17.27
C VAL A 81 -14.77 -5.42 17.05
N ARG A 82 -14.27 -4.67 18.03
CA ARG A 82 -14.07 -3.21 17.92
C ARG A 82 -12.96 -2.85 16.94
N LEU A 83 -12.15 -3.82 16.51
CA LEU A 83 -11.11 -3.65 15.48
C LEU A 83 -11.61 -3.94 14.06
N ARG A 84 -12.87 -4.35 13.87
CA ARG A 84 -13.46 -4.61 12.53
C ARG A 84 -13.36 -3.40 11.61
N GLU A 85 -13.33 -3.66 10.30
CA GLU A 85 -13.45 -2.61 9.29
C GLU A 85 -14.79 -1.87 9.45
N ARG A 86 -14.85 -0.64 8.96
CA ARG A 86 -16.10 0.10 8.86
C ARG A 86 -17.14 -0.73 8.10
N HIS A 87 -18.34 -0.91 8.63
CA HIS A 87 -19.45 -1.49 7.87
C HIS A 87 -19.84 -0.51 6.76
N LEU A 88 -19.65 -0.90 5.50
CA LEU A 88 -19.87 -0.01 4.35
C LEU A 88 -21.26 -0.18 3.71
N GLY A 89 -22.16 -0.89 4.39
CA GLY A 89 -23.55 -1.03 4.00
C GLY A 89 -23.70 -1.57 2.57
N ASN A 90 -24.52 -0.90 1.77
CA ASN A 90 -24.79 -1.26 0.37
C ASN A 90 -23.53 -1.25 -0.52
N LEU A 91 -22.44 -0.59 -0.12
CA LEU A 91 -21.23 -0.55 -0.92
C LEU A 91 -20.43 -1.87 -0.89
N GLN A 92 -20.69 -2.73 0.10
CA GLN A 92 -19.94 -3.97 0.26
C GLN A 92 -20.19 -4.93 -0.91
N GLY A 93 -19.12 -5.55 -1.40
CA GLY A 93 -19.13 -6.47 -2.53
C GLY A 93 -19.06 -5.79 -3.91
N LEU A 94 -19.23 -4.48 -3.99
CA LEU A 94 -19.22 -3.76 -5.25
C LEU A 94 -17.78 -3.43 -5.72
N PRO A 95 -17.53 -3.45 -7.04
CA PRO A 95 -16.28 -2.93 -7.60
C PRO A 95 -16.10 -1.45 -7.26
N ARG A 96 -14.90 -1.07 -6.82
CA ARG A 96 -14.59 0.30 -6.40
C ARG A 96 -14.84 1.34 -7.51
N ALA A 97 -14.65 0.95 -8.76
CA ALA A 97 -14.88 1.80 -9.92
C ALA A 97 -16.37 2.11 -10.17
N GLU A 98 -17.28 1.26 -9.69
CA GLU A 98 -18.71 1.31 -10.00
C GLU A 98 -19.56 1.92 -8.88
N LEU A 99 -19.00 2.12 -7.68
CA LEU A 99 -19.74 2.53 -6.48
C LEU A 99 -20.63 3.75 -6.69
N LYS A 100 -20.12 4.76 -7.41
CA LYS A 100 -20.83 6.03 -7.62
C LYS A 100 -22.09 5.81 -8.46
N ASP A 101 -22.04 4.91 -9.43
CA ASP A 101 -23.12 4.68 -10.38
C ASP A 101 -24.09 3.61 -9.86
N ALA A 102 -23.58 2.56 -9.21
CA ALA A 102 -24.37 1.48 -8.63
C ALA A 102 -25.15 1.91 -7.38
N GLU A 103 -24.50 2.63 -6.46
CA GLU A 103 -25.07 3.02 -5.16
C GLU A 103 -24.77 4.50 -4.85
N PRO A 104 -25.33 5.46 -5.61
CA PRO A 104 -24.96 6.88 -5.53
C PRO A 104 -25.21 7.50 -4.16
N SER A 105 -26.29 7.12 -3.47
CA SER A 105 -26.61 7.60 -2.12
C SER A 105 -25.61 7.08 -1.09
N ALA A 106 -25.25 5.80 -1.16
CA ALA A 106 -24.28 5.20 -0.25
C ALA A 106 -22.86 5.69 -0.51
N TYR A 107 -22.49 5.90 -1.79
CA TYR A 107 -21.23 6.51 -2.16
C TYR A 107 -21.12 7.94 -1.64
N ALA A 108 -22.16 8.76 -1.81
CA ALA A 108 -22.20 10.12 -1.27
C ALA A 108 -22.07 10.13 0.26
N ALA A 109 -22.78 9.24 0.96
CA ALA A 109 -22.68 9.07 2.40
C ALA A 109 -21.27 8.66 2.85
N TRP A 110 -20.64 7.71 2.15
CA TRP A 110 -19.28 7.26 2.43
C TRP A 110 -18.23 8.37 2.23
N LYS A 111 -18.41 9.22 1.21
CA LYS A 111 -17.53 10.37 0.93
C LYS A 111 -17.83 11.60 1.79
N SER A 112 -18.91 11.59 2.58
CA SER A 112 -19.29 12.69 3.45
C SER A 112 -18.22 12.99 4.50
N ARG A 113 -18.10 14.27 4.86
CA ARG A 113 -17.27 14.72 5.98
C ARG A 113 -18.03 14.79 7.31
N ASP A 114 -19.35 14.62 7.28
CA ASP A 114 -20.15 14.56 8.50
C ASP A 114 -19.85 13.26 9.25
N PRO A 115 -19.31 13.33 10.48
CA PRO A 115 -18.99 12.13 11.26
C PRO A 115 -20.23 11.32 11.64
N ASN A 116 -21.43 11.90 11.62
CA ASN A 116 -22.69 11.22 11.96
C ASN A 116 -23.41 10.63 10.74
N GLN A 117 -22.88 10.82 9.53
CA GLN A 117 -23.49 10.29 8.32
C GLN A 117 -23.32 8.76 8.26
N THR A 118 -24.42 8.03 8.47
CA THR A 118 -24.49 6.58 8.26
C THR A 118 -24.51 6.26 6.77
N ILE A 119 -24.05 5.07 6.41
CA ILE A 119 -24.10 4.58 5.03
C ILE A 119 -25.37 3.71 4.88
N PRO A 120 -26.22 3.93 3.85
CA PRO A 120 -27.35 3.05 3.52
C PRO A 120 -26.97 1.57 3.50
N GLY A 121 -27.90 0.70 3.90
CA GLY A 121 -27.63 -0.73 4.09
C GLY A 121 -27.07 -1.10 5.46
N GLY A 122 -27.32 -0.26 6.47
CA GLY A 122 -26.86 -0.50 7.85
C GLY A 122 -25.36 -0.24 8.05
N GLY A 123 -24.74 0.59 7.21
CA GLY A 123 -23.34 0.97 7.36
C GLY A 123 -23.09 2.01 8.44
N GLU A 124 -21.94 1.88 9.09
CA GLU A 124 -21.50 2.72 10.20
C GLU A 124 -21.20 4.15 9.71
N CYS A 125 -21.48 5.14 10.55
CA CYS A 125 -20.93 6.48 10.45
C CYS A 125 -19.50 6.54 10.99
N GLY A 126 -18.82 7.69 10.81
CA GLY A 126 -17.46 7.86 11.31
C GLY A 126 -17.39 7.84 12.84
N ARG A 127 -18.40 8.40 13.51
CA ARG A 127 -18.49 8.47 14.97
C ARG A 127 -18.58 7.08 15.60
N GLU A 128 -19.41 6.19 15.07
CA GLU A 128 -19.56 4.82 15.60
C GLU A 128 -18.23 4.07 15.59
N VAL A 129 -17.46 4.21 14.50
CA VAL A 129 -16.11 3.62 14.39
C VAL A 129 -15.16 4.26 15.42
N ASP A 130 -15.18 5.59 15.57
CA ASP A 130 -14.33 6.28 16.54
C ASP A 130 -14.66 5.86 17.98
N GLU A 131 -15.94 5.73 18.32
CA GLU A 131 -16.41 5.35 19.66
C GLU A 131 -15.93 3.94 20.05
N ARG A 132 -16.11 2.94 19.17
CA ARG A 132 -15.64 1.57 19.45
C ARG A 132 -14.11 1.47 19.54
N LEU A 133 -13.38 2.29 18.77
CA LEU A 133 -11.91 2.36 18.88
C LEU A 133 -11.48 3.01 20.21
N CYS A 134 -12.15 4.08 20.63
CA CYS A 134 -11.90 4.69 21.94
C CYS A 134 -12.14 3.69 23.08
N ASP A 135 -13.19 2.87 22.99
CA ASP A 135 -13.49 1.83 23.98
C ASP A 135 -12.37 0.77 24.01
N PHE A 136 -11.92 0.30 22.85
CA PHE A 136 -10.79 -0.62 22.75
C PHE A 136 -9.51 -0.03 23.35
N PHE A 137 -9.20 1.22 23.03
CA PHE A 137 -8.03 1.94 23.54
C PHE A 137 -8.07 2.14 25.06
N ARG A 138 -9.23 2.47 25.64
CA ARG A 138 -9.40 2.54 27.10
C ARG A 138 -9.13 1.21 27.77
N GLU A 139 -9.59 0.12 27.17
CA GLU A 139 -9.41 -1.21 27.73
C GLU A 139 -7.95 -1.63 27.77
N ILE A 140 -7.22 -1.49 26.67
CA ILE A 140 -5.80 -1.87 26.61
C ILE A 140 -4.90 -0.92 27.42
N ALA A 141 -5.33 0.30 27.68
CA ALA A 141 -4.58 1.25 28.51
C ALA A 141 -4.84 1.07 30.02
N ARG A 142 -5.86 0.29 30.41
CA ARG A 142 -6.31 0.15 31.80
C ARG A 142 -5.23 -0.41 32.73
N ASP A 143 -4.49 -1.40 32.28
CA ASP A 143 -3.53 -2.14 33.12
C ASP A 143 -2.16 -1.45 33.21
N GLY A 144 -2.04 -0.25 32.64
CA GLY A 144 -0.84 0.55 32.64
C GLY A 144 -0.03 0.43 31.34
N PRO A 145 1.18 1.02 31.33
CA PRO A 145 1.98 1.16 30.11
C PRO A 145 2.43 -0.20 29.58
N GLN A 146 2.12 -0.47 28.32
CA GLN A 146 2.55 -1.67 27.61
C GLN A 146 2.75 -1.38 26.12
N LYS A 147 3.41 -2.30 25.41
CA LYS A 147 3.44 -2.31 23.95
C LYS A 147 2.66 -3.51 23.43
N VAL A 148 1.78 -3.27 22.48
CA VAL A 148 0.93 -4.29 21.83
C VAL A 148 0.88 -4.06 20.33
N ILE A 149 0.60 -5.13 19.58
CA ILE A 149 0.27 -5.04 18.15
C ILE A 149 -1.24 -5.23 18.01
N ALA A 150 -1.89 -4.48 17.13
CA ALA A 150 -3.32 -4.63 16.82
C ALA A 150 -3.53 -4.68 15.29
N VAL A 151 -3.96 -5.84 14.78
CA VAL A 151 -4.20 -6.03 13.35
C VAL A 151 -5.64 -5.65 12.99
N THR A 152 -5.77 -4.75 12.03
CA THR A 152 -7.04 -4.14 11.61
C THR A 152 -7.03 -3.85 10.09
N HIS A 153 -7.74 -2.82 9.65
CA HIS A 153 -8.10 -2.57 8.27
C HIS A 153 -7.79 -1.14 7.82
N GLY A 154 -7.74 -0.91 6.51
CA GLY A 154 -7.36 0.38 5.94
C GLY A 154 -8.28 1.54 6.35
N GLY A 155 -9.60 1.31 6.39
CA GLY A 155 -10.57 2.33 6.81
C GLY A 155 -10.41 2.73 8.28
N VAL A 156 -10.15 1.75 9.15
CA VAL A 156 -9.84 1.97 10.57
C VAL A 156 -8.55 2.77 10.75
N LEU A 157 -7.47 2.43 10.03
CA LEU A 157 -6.22 3.21 10.10
C LEU A 157 -6.44 4.65 9.64
N GLY A 158 -7.20 4.87 8.57
CA GLY A 158 -7.57 6.21 8.12
C GLY A 158 -8.35 7.01 9.16
N ARG A 159 -9.21 6.34 9.95
CA ARG A 159 -9.96 6.93 11.07
C ARG A 159 -9.05 7.30 12.23
N VAL A 160 -8.16 6.39 12.66
CA VAL A 160 -7.15 6.63 13.70
C VAL A 160 -6.28 7.84 13.34
N PHE A 161 -5.80 7.91 12.10
CA PHE A 161 -5.05 9.06 11.59
C PHE A 161 -5.85 10.37 11.66
N SER A 162 -7.13 10.31 11.31
CA SER A 162 -7.99 11.49 11.24
C SER A 162 -8.50 11.97 12.61
N GLY A 163 -8.65 11.08 13.60
CA GLY A 163 -9.30 11.36 14.89
C GLY A 163 -8.35 11.68 16.06
N GLY A 164 -7.07 11.32 15.99
CA GLY A 164 -6.12 11.49 17.10
C GLY A 164 -5.85 12.95 17.50
N ARG A 165 -5.29 13.15 18.71
CA ARG A 165 -4.99 14.47 19.34
C ARG A 165 -3.82 15.24 18.69
N ASN A 166 -3.39 14.82 17.52
CA ASN A 166 -2.21 15.35 16.84
C ASN A 166 -2.39 16.76 16.27
N GLY A 167 -3.61 17.33 16.29
CA GLY A 167 -3.86 18.71 15.82
C GLY A 167 -3.28 19.00 14.44
N ASP A 168 -2.45 20.05 14.34
CA ASP A 168 -1.76 20.49 13.12
C ASP A 168 -0.55 19.64 12.72
N GLU A 169 -0.03 18.76 13.58
CA GLU A 169 1.09 17.86 13.28
C GLU A 169 0.75 16.92 12.11
N LYS A 170 -0.54 16.73 11.79
CA LYS A 170 -1.03 16.04 10.58
C LYS A 170 -0.38 16.54 9.29
N ARG A 171 -0.04 17.83 9.24
CA ARG A 171 0.58 18.49 8.07
C ARG A 171 2.03 18.08 7.86
N LEU A 172 2.69 17.49 8.86
CA LEU A 172 4.07 17.02 8.80
C LEU A 172 4.18 15.62 8.17
N CYS A 173 3.07 14.90 8.06
CA CYS A 173 3.02 13.66 7.31
C CYS A 173 3.14 13.98 5.81
N GLY A 174 4.23 13.55 5.18
CA GLY A 174 4.31 13.42 3.73
C GLY A 174 3.25 12.40 3.31
N MET A 175 2.05 12.88 3.02
CA MET A 175 0.83 12.07 2.92
C MET A 175 0.97 11.05 1.76
N ARG A 176 1.49 9.85 2.08
CA ARG A 176 1.33 8.66 1.24
C ARG A 176 -0.17 8.35 1.24
N ARG A 177 -0.80 8.45 0.07
CA ARG A 177 -2.24 8.18 -0.09
C ARG A 177 -2.41 6.68 -0.21
N GLY A 178 -3.26 6.10 0.63
CA GLY A 178 -3.46 4.66 0.73
C GLY A 178 -2.64 4.04 1.86
N VAL A 179 -3.27 3.14 2.60
CA VAL A 179 -2.62 2.35 3.66
C VAL A 179 -2.39 0.98 3.06
N GLY A 180 -1.18 0.67 2.58
CA GLY A 180 -0.85 -0.60 1.94
C GLY A 180 -1.11 -1.84 2.80
N ASN A 181 -1.12 -3.02 2.19
CA ASN A 181 -1.20 -4.27 2.96
C ASN A 181 0.01 -4.38 3.89
N LEU A 182 -0.19 -4.89 5.11
CA LEU A 182 0.84 -4.87 6.17
C LEU A 182 1.42 -3.49 6.50
N ALA A 183 0.75 -2.40 6.10
CA ALA A 183 1.13 -1.07 6.53
C ALA A 183 0.96 -0.91 8.04
N GLU A 184 1.94 -0.26 8.67
CA GLU A 184 1.91 0.05 10.09
C GLU A 184 1.45 1.49 10.36
N CYS A 185 0.92 1.70 11.57
CA CYS A 185 0.75 3.00 12.20
C CYS A 185 0.99 2.82 13.70
N VAL A 186 1.97 3.52 14.25
CA VAL A 186 2.20 3.50 15.70
C VAL A 186 1.44 4.64 16.36
N ILE A 187 0.77 4.34 17.48
CA ILE A 187 0.07 5.32 18.30
C ILE A 187 0.45 5.16 19.78
N ASP A 188 0.46 6.28 20.49
CA ASP A 188 0.50 6.33 21.95
C ASP A 188 -0.91 6.59 22.48
N VAL A 189 -1.39 5.71 23.35
CA VAL A 189 -2.73 5.71 23.93
C VAL A 189 -2.66 6.08 25.41
N ASP A 190 -3.47 7.05 25.81
CA ASP A 190 -3.68 7.43 27.21
C ASP A 190 -4.82 6.61 27.85
N VAL A 191 -4.84 6.61 29.18
CA VAL A 191 -5.83 5.87 30.00
C VAL A 191 -7.29 6.28 29.75
N ASP A 192 -7.53 7.47 29.20
CA ASP A 192 -8.86 7.96 28.82
C ASP A 192 -9.30 7.47 27.42
N GLY A 193 -8.44 6.72 26.72
CA GLY A 193 -8.66 6.21 25.36
C GLY A 193 -8.28 7.18 24.27
N SER A 194 -7.82 8.39 24.62
CA SER A 194 -7.32 9.32 23.62
C SER A 194 -5.95 8.88 23.12
N TRP A 195 -5.68 9.07 21.84
CA TRP A 195 -4.43 8.63 21.21
C TRP A 195 -3.70 9.76 20.49
N ARG A 196 -2.41 9.54 20.27
CA ARG A 196 -1.55 10.35 19.41
C ARG A 196 -0.84 9.43 18.40
N CYS A 197 -0.90 9.76 17.12
CA CYS A 197 -0.18 8.99 16.09
C CYS A 197 1.28 9.42 15.92
N GLU A 198 2.18 8.48 15.69
CA GLU A 198 3.56 8.76 15.28
C GLU A 198 3.66 8.81 13.75
N TYR A 199 3.56 10.01 13.17
CA TYR A 199 3.47 10.18 11.72
C TYR A 199 4.67 9.69 10.90
N ALA A 200 5.85 9.54 11.53
CA ALA A 200 7.02 8.98 10.87
C ALA A 200 6.83 7.50 10.46
N THR A 201 5.90 6.80 11.10
CA THR A 201 5.58 5.38 10.86
C THR A 201 4.36 5.18 9.98
N TRP A 202 3.64 6.26 9.62
CA TRP A 202 2.39 6.15 8.89
C TRP A 202 2.54 5.48 7.52
N ALA A 203 1.77 4.41 7.32
CA ALA A 203 1.67 3.69 6.05
C ALA A 203 3.04 3.32 5.45
N SER A 204 3.98 3.00 6.33
CA SER A 204 5.39 2.88 5.96
C SER A 204 5.64 1.74 4.97
N GLY A 205 4.76 0.72 4.95
CA GLY A 205 4.90 -0.49 4.15
C GLY A 205 6.18 -1.27 4.49
N ARG A 206 6.83 -0.95 5.62
CA ARG A 206 8.17 -1.42 5.95
C ARG A 206 8.25 -2.91 6.18
N PHE A 207 7.13 -3.59 6.44
CA PHE A 207 7.13 -5.04 6.59
C PHE A 207 7.25 -5.77 5.25
N LEU A 208 7.08 -5.06 4.13
CA LEU A 208 7.23 -5.57 2.79
C LEU A 208 8.52 -5.04 2.15
N GLU A 209 9.15 -5.82 1.28
CA GLU A 209 10.18 -5.30 0.37
C GLU A 209 9.53 -4.36 -0.66
N SER A 210 10.30 -3.47 -1.28
CA SER A 210 9.78 -2.41 -2.17
C SER A 210 8.88 -2.91 -3.30
N THR A 211 9.00 -4.19 -3.65
CA THR A 211 8.26 -4.92 -4.68
C THR A 211 6.82 -5.28 -4.31
N ALA A 212 6.35 -5.01 -3.08
CA ALA A 212 5.00 -5.37 -2.62
C ALA A 212 4.15 -4.18 -2.12
N LEU A 213 4.49 -2.95 -2.55
CA LEU A 213 3.88 -1.70 -2.08
C LEU A 213 2.51 -1.36 -2.71
N ASP A 214 1.99 -2.17 -3.61
CA ASP A 214 0.75 -1.84 -4.32
C ASP A 214 -0.49 -2.02 -3.46
N ALA A 215 -1.11 -0.91 -3.07
CA ALA A 215 -2.55 -0.89 -2.79
C ALA A 215 -3.21 0.48 -3.06
N ASP A 216 -4.12 0.48 -4.04
CA ASP A 216 -5.50 0.99 -3.93
C ASP A 216 -5.76 2.47 -3.52
N ASP A 217 -5.21 3.48 -4.20
CA ASP A 217 -5.89 4.81 -4.25
C ASP A 217 -5.49 5.80 -5.38
N ALA A 218 -5.66 5.44 -6.66
CA ALA A 218 -5.55 6.43 -7.75
C ALA A 218 -6.65 7.52 -7.76
N SER A 219 -7.69 7.40 -6.91
CA SER A 219 -8.94 8.18 -7.06
C SER A 219 -9.12 9.39 -6.12
N SER A 220 -8.32 9.56 -5.06
CA SER A 220 -8.51 10.68 -4.13
C SER A 220 -7.90 12.01 -4.58
N ARG A 221 -7.22 12.08 -5.75
CA ARG A 221 -6.45 13.26 -6.22
C ARG A 221 -7.27 14.56 -6.36
N ALA A 222 -8.61 14.52 -6.34
CA ALA A 222 -9.45 15.62 -6.81
C ALA A 222 -10.02 16.60 -5.75
N ALA A 223 -9.71 16.53 -4.46
CA ALA A 223 -10.34 17.44 -3.50
C ALA A 223 -9.39 18.07 -2.46
N LEU A 224 -9.34 19.41 -2.51
CA LEU A 224 -8.86 20.38 -1.51
C LEU A 224 -7.41 20.84 -1.61
N SER A 225 -7.24 21.91 -2.40
CA SER A 225 -6.12 22.85 -2.34
C SER A 225 -6.43 24.02 -1.38
N GLY A 226 -5.53 24.33 -0.46
CA GLY A 226 -5.56 25.54 0.36
C GLY A 226 -4.20 25.80 1.02
N ALA A 227 -3.71 27.04 0.90
CA ALA A 227 -2.32 27.52 0.92
C ALA A 227 -1.48 27.37 2.23
N PRO A 228 -0.13 27.48 2.15
CA PRO A 228 0.77 27.49 3.31
C PRO A 228 1.02 28.92 3.85
N LEU A 229 1.19 29.03 5.18
CA LEU A 229 1.74 30.21 5.85
C LEU A 229 3.20 29.93 6.24
N ALA A 230 4.07 30.87 5.88
CA ALA A 230 5.50 30.85 6.15
C ALA A 230 5.83 31.38 7.55
N CYS A 231 6.98 30.96 8.12
CA CYS A 231 7.71 31.72 9.13
C CYS A 231 9.21 31.35 9.14
N PRO A 232 10.09 32.21 9.68
CA PRO A 232 11.39 32.52 9.09
C PRO A 232 12.60 31.83 9.72
N SER A 233 13.70 31.91 8.96
CA SER A 233 15.03 31.40 9.25
C SER A 233 15.80 32.21 10.30
N ARG A 234 16.81 31.55 10.90
CA ARG A 234 18.02 32.22 11.40
C ARG A 234 19.25 31.34 11.19
N ALA A 235 20.36 32.04 11.00
CA ALA A 235 21.42 31.72 10.06
C ALA A 235 22.74 31.21 10.69
N SER A 236 23.69 30.98 9.77
CA SER A 236 25.15 31.02 9.92
C SER A 236 25.80 29.64 10.16
N ARG A 237 26.90 29.24 9.49
CA ARG A 237 27.98 29.99 8.84
C ARG A 237 28.72 29.09 7.83
N ALA A 238 29.30 29.74 6.83
CA ALA A 238 30.10 29.17 5.77
C ALA A 238 31.53 28.79 6.20
N SER A 239 32.02 27.63 5.75
CA SER A 239 33.44 27.41 5.38
C SER A 239 33.60 26.13 4.53
N ALA A 240 33.18 26.17 3.26
CA ALA A 240 33.43 25.06 2.32
C ALA A 240 33.46 25.52 0.85
N SER A 241 33.96 26.73 0.56
CA SER A 241 33.73 27.38 -0.74
C SER A 241 34.71 27.01 -1.86
N ARG A 242 35.63 26.06 -1.66
CA ARG A 242 36.61 25.70 -2.72
C ARG A 242 36.60 24.23 -3.13
N SER A 243 36.06 23.33 -2.32
CA SER A 243 35.80 21.93 -2.73
C SER A 243 34.42 21.76 -3.39
N ARG A 244 33.43 22.60 -3.04
CA ARG A 244 32.05 22.55 -3.60
C ARG A 244 31.96 22.86 -5.10
N VAL A 245 32.82 23.72 -5.63
CA VAL A 245 32.70 24.21 -7.02
C VAL A 245 32.94 23.09 -8.05
N ARG A 246 33.77 22.08 -7.73
CA ARG A 246 33.94 20.91 -8.62
C ARG A 246 32.82 19.88 -8.49
N VAL A 247 32.26 19.68 -7.29
CA VAL A 247 31.17 18.73 -7.08
C VAL A 247 29.85 19.23 -7.69
N HIS A 248 29.62 20.55 -7.69
CA HIS A 248 28.41 21.14 -8.28
C HIS A 248 28.38 21.10 -9.81
N ALA A 249 29.54 21.12 -10.50
CA ALA A 249 29.59 21.01 -11.96
C ALA A 249 29.20 19.61 -12.45
N ASP A 250 29.70 18.55 -11.78
CA ASP A 250 29.34 17.15 -12.09
C ASP A 250 27.86 16.85 -11.77
N ALA A 251 27.37 17.35 -10.64
CA ALA A 251 25.95 17.19 -10.24
C ALA A 251 24.99 17.95 -11.16
N SER A 252 25.43 19.10 -11.69
CA SER A 252 24.66 19.90 -12.66
C SER A 252 24.49 19.15 -13.98
N ASP A 253 25.57 18.57 -14.53
CA ASP A 253 25.50 17.79 -15.76
C ASP A 253 24.67 16.50 -15.58
N ASP A 254 24.65 15.93 -14.37
CA ASP A 254 23.83 14.77 -14.04
C ASP A 254 22.32 15.05 -14.05
N LEU A 255 21.89 16.20 -13.53
CA LEU A 255 20.46 16.58 -13.54
C LEU A 255 19.92 16.86 -14.93
N ALA A 256 20.69 17.54 -15.79
CA ALA A 256 20.32 17.75 -17.19
C ALA A 256 20.20 16.42 -17.97
N ARG A 257 21.16 15.51 -17.73
CA ARG A 257 21.14 14.15 -18.29
C ARG A 257 19.90 13.38 -17.82
N LYS A 258 19.62 13.39 -16.52
CA LYS A 258 18.44 12.73 -15.91
C LYS A 258 17.13 13.28 -16.49
N ALA A 259 17.00 14.60 -16.64
CA ALA A 259 15.84 15.22 -17.28
C ALA A 259 15.63 14.72 -18.71
N THR A 260 16.70 14.61 -19.49
CA THR A 260 16.65 14.14 -20.88
C THR A 260 16.23 12.68 -20.96
N VAL A 261 16.89 11.80 -20.20
CA VAL A 261 16.59 10.36 -20.17
C VAL A 261 15.13 10.09 -19.82
N LEU A 262 14.64 10.65 -18.71
CA LEU A 262 13.25 10.45 -18.27
C LEU A 262 12.24 10.96 -19.31
N THR A 263 12.57 12.03 -20.01
CA THR A 263 11.71 12.60 -21.05
C THR A 263 11.66 11.71 -22.29
N ASP A 264 12.80 11.12 -22.68
CA ASP A 264 12.88 10.24 -23.83
C ASP A 264 12.24 8.88 -23.54
N ASP A 265 12.35 8.34 -22.32
CA ASP A 265 11.62 7.15 -21.87
C ASP A 265 10.11 7.35 -21.97
N LEU A 266 9.60 8.50 -21.51
CA LEU A 266 8.18 8.85 -21.64
C LEU A 266 7.73 8.97 -23.10
N LYS A 267 8.56 9.56 -23.97
CA LYS A 267 8.25 9.63 -25.41
C LYS A 267 8.25 8.24 -26.06
N ALA A 268 9.17 7.35 -25.67
CA ALA A 268 9.20 5.97 -26.14
C ALA A 268 7.90 5.23 -25.77
N MET A 269 7.38 5.48 -24.57
CA MET A 269 6.06 5.03 -24.09
C MET A 269 4.89 5.90 -24.63
N LYS A 270 5.08 6.54 -25.79
CA LYS A 270 4.08 7.35 -26.52
C LYS A 270 3.44 8.48 -25.70
N THR A 271 4.06 8.93 -24.62
CA THR A 271 3.56 10.04 -23.81
C THR A 271 3.91 11.37 -24.46
N THR A 272 2.92 12.24 -24.63
CA THR A 272 3.07 13.51 -25.34
C THR A 272 3.71 14.60 -24.47
N MET A 273 4.48 15.51 -25.06
CA MET A 273 5.09 16.65 -24.34
C MET A 273 4.10 17.50 -23.52
N PRO A 274 2.86 17.78 -23.98
CA PRO A 274 1.85 18.45 -23.14
C PRO A 274 1.50 17.67 -21.87
N THR A 275 1.52 16.33 -21.93
CA THR A 275 1.27 15.46 -20.78
C THR A 275 2.46 15.48 -19.82
N ILE A 276 3.69 15.35 -20.35
CA ILE A 276 4.93 15.42 -19.57
C ILE A 276 5.01 16.77 -18.82
N ARG A 277 4.75 17.88 -19.52
CA ARG A 277 4.71 19.22 -18.90
C ARG A 277 3.64 19.32 -17.82
N ARG A 278 2.47 18.71 -18.01
CA ARG A 278 1.42 18.70 -16.98
C ARG A 278 1.85 17.92 -15.73
N VAL A 279 2.57 16.81 -15.90
CA VAL A 279 3.14 16.04 -14.79
C VAL A 279 4.18 16.86 -14.04
N VAL A 280 5.14 17.46 -14.78
CA VAL A 280 6.19 18.33 -14.23
C VAL A 280 5.63 19.55 -13.48
N ALA A 281 4.59 20.20 -14.03
CA ALA A 281 3.93 21.33 -13.37
C ALA A 281 3.17 20.91 -12.11
N GLY A 282 2.80 19.63 -12.01
CA GLY A 282 1.94 19.10 -10.97
C GLY A 282 0.58 19.79 -10.87
N ASN A 283 -0.19 19.45 -9.84
CA ASN A 283 -1.56 19.95 -9.66
C ASN A 283 -1.63 21.44 -9.28
N ARG A 284 -0.52 22.03 -8.83
CA ARG A 284 -0.44 23.46 -8.47
C ARG A 284 -0.04 24.34 -9.65
N ASN A 285 0.19 23.74 -10.83
CA ASN A 285 0.69 24.42 -12.01
C ASN A 285 1.96 25.23 -11.69
N ASP A 286 2.95 24.56 -11.09
CA ASP A 286 4.19 25.17 -10.64
C ASP A 286 5.03 25.60 -11.85
N LEU A 287 4.81 26.84 -12.29
CA LEU A 287 5.50 27.43 -13.44
C LEU A 287 7.01 27.50 -13.23
N LYS A 288 7.48 27.56 -11.98
CA LYS A 288 8.91 27.58 -11.67
C LYS A 288 9.51 26.19 -11.89
N ALA A 289 8.84 25.12 -11.45
CA ALA A 289 9.27 23.75 -11.73
C ALA A 289 9.31 23.47 -13.25
N LEU A 290 8.30 23.94 -13.99
CA LEU A 290 8.27 23.87 -15.45
C LEU A 290 9.44 24.60 -16.11
N SER A 291 9.75 25.82 -15.66
CA SER A 291 10.87 26.60 -16.18
C SER A 291 12.18 25.87 -15.91
N LEU A 292 12.43 25.45 -14.66
CA LEU A 292 13.66 24.75 -14.28
C LEU A 292 13.84 23.43 -15.04
N TYR A 293 12.75 22.70 -15.29
CA TYR A 293 12.78 21.49 -16.11
C TYR A 293 13.05 21.79 -17.59
N GLN A 294 12.46 22.84 -18.15
CA GLN A 294 12.74 23.27 -19.53
C GLN A 294 14.19 23.72 -19.68
N ASP A 295 14.69 24.51 -18.73
CA ASP A 295 16.08 24.94 -18.68
C ASP A 295 17.01 23.72 -18.59
N ALA A 296 16.67 22.72 -17.76
CA ALA A 296 17.44 21.48 -17.65
C ALA A 296 17.48 20.67 -18.96
N LEU A 297 16.38 20.63 -19.73
CA LEU A 297 16.36 20.02 -21.08
C LEU A 297 17.22 20.78 -22.09
N GLU A 298 17.42 22.08 -21.89
CA GLU A 298 18.35 22.91 -22.67
C GLU A 298 19.79 22.84 -22.16
N GLY A 299 20.08 22.00 -21.15
CA GLY A 299 21.40 21.87 -20.52
C GLY A 299 21.74 23.00 -19.55
N LYS A 300 20.75 23.84 -19.18
CA LYS A 300 20.91 24.95 -18.23
C LYS A 300 20.35 24.53 -16.88
N VAL A 301 21.22 24.14 -15.96
CA VAL A 301 20.80 23.73 -14.61
C VAL A 301 21.00 24.89 -13.63
N PRO A 302 20.06 25.12 -12.70
CA PRO A 302 20.20 26.16 -11.68
C PRO A 302 21.43 25.95 -10.81
N THR A 303 22.03 27.05 -10.36
CA THR A 303 23.14 27.02 -9.37
C THR A 303 22.68 27.35 -7.95
N ASP A 304 21.49 27.94 -7.81
CA ASP A 304 20.87 28.23 -6.52
C ASP A 304 20.38 26.94 -5.87
N TYR A 305 20.65 26.77 -4.57
CA TYR A 305 20.38 25.53 -3.84
C TYR A 305 18.89 25.19 -3.82
N ASP A 306 18.01 26.19 -3.61
CA ASP A 306 16.57 25.95 -3.54
C ASP A 306 16.02 25.52 -4.90
N ASP A 307 16.56 26.08 -5.99
CA ASP A 307 16.18 25.72 -7.35
C ASP A 307 16.75 24.36 -7.80
N VAL A 308 17.96 24.00 -7.35
CA VAL A 308 18.51 22.65 -7.53
C VAL A 308 17.64 21.61 -6.82
N SER A 309 17.35 21.80 -5.53
CA SER A 309 16.50 20.86 -4.78
C SER A 309 15.08 20.78 -5.34
N LYS A 310 14.56 21.87 -5.89
CA LYS A 310 13.28 21.88 -6.58
C LYS A 310 13.31 21.11 -7.89
N LEU A 311 14.38 21.25 -8.68
CA LEU A 311 14.58 20.48 -9.90
C LEU A 311 14.76 18.99 -9.59
N GLU A 312 15.60 18.63 -8.61
CA GLU A 312 15.80 17.25 -8.15
C GLU A 312 14.46 16.57 -7.81
N LYS A 313 13.66 17.24 -6.96
CA LYS A 313 12.33 16.74 -6.60
C LYS A 313 11.41 16.58 -7.82
N THR A 314 11.47 17.54 -8.74
CA THR A 314 10.66 17.50 -9.98
C THR A 314 11.06 16.30 -10.85
N LEU A 315 12.35 15.99 -10.93
CA LEU A 315 12.87 14.84 -11.67
C LEU A 315 12.58 13.51 -10.98
N ASP A 316 12.58 13.47 -9.63
CA ASP A 316 12.17 12.28 -8.89
C ASP A 316 10.67 12.00 -9.06
N ASP A 317 9.83 13.03 -8.98
CA ASP A 317 8.39 12.92 -9.26
C ASP A 317 8.15 12.43 -10.72
N LEU A 318 8.96 12.90 -11.67
CA LEU A 318 8.91 12.45 -13.07
C LEU A 318 9.40 11.01 -13.24
N ALA A 319 10.41 10.58 -12.49
CA ALA A 319 10.93 9.21 -12.50
C ALA A 319 9.88 8.22 -11.96
N SER A 320 9.20 8.55 -10.86
CA SER A 320 8.08 7.74 -10.37
C SER A 320 6.95 7.64 -11.40
N TYR A 321 6.73 8.70 -12.20
CA TYR A 321 5.74 8.65 -13.28
C TYR A 321 6.18 7.77 -14.46
N VAL A 322 7.48 7.73 -14.79
CA VAL A 322 8.06 6.80 -15.78
C VAL A 322 7.82 5.35 -15.34
N GLU A 323 8.13 5.03 -14.09
CA GLU A 323 7.94 3.69 -13.52
C GLU A 323 6.48 3.25 -13.59
N GLN A 324 5.55 4.10 -13.14
CA GLN A 324 4.12 3.83 -13.25
C GLN A 324 3.66 3.58 -14.70
N ARG A 325 4.24 4.32 -15.67
CA ARG A 325 3.92 4.16 -17.09
C ARG A 325 4.44 2.86 -17.67
N ALA A 326 5.65 2.45 -17.28
CA ALA A 326 6.23 1.18 -17.69
C ALA A 326 5.42 0.01 -17.15
N GLU A 327 4.95 0.08 -15.90
CA GLU A 327 4.07 -0.92 -15.29
C GLU A 327 2.71 -1.00 -15.99
N GLU A 328 2.10 0.14 -16.32
CA GLU A 328 0.86 0.19 -17.10
C GLU A 328 1.06 -0.48 -18.47
N GLU A 329 2.12 -0.16 -19.20
CA GLU A 329 2.41 -0.79 -20.49
C GLU A 329 2.67 -2.30 -20.36
N GLN A 330 3.41 -2.73 -19.34
CA GLN A 330 3.67 -4.14 -19.05
C GLN A 330 2.39 -4.90 -18.71
N PHE A 331 1.51 -4.30 -17.92
CA PHE A 331 0.20 -4.86 -17.57
C PHE A 331 -0.67 -5.08 -18.82
N TRP A 332 -0.72 -4.09 -19.73
CA TRP A 332 -1.46 -4.23 -20.99
C TRP A 332 -0.81 -5.24 -21.93
N ALA A 333 0.51 -5.30 -21.99
CA ALA A 333 1.24 -6.28 -22.80
C ALA A 333 1.00 -7.73 -22.31
N ASN A 334 0.98 -7.96 -21.00
CA ASN A 334 0.64 -9.26 -20.40
C ASN A 334 -0.79 -9.67 -20.75
N ARG A 335 -1.75 -8.74 -20.68
CA ARG A 335 -3.17 -9.01 -20.96
C ARG A 335 -3.44 -9.28 -22.45
N GLU A 336 -2.69 -8.66 -23.35
CA GLU A 336 -2.75 -8.92 -24.79
C GLU A 336 -1.95 -10.16 -25.22
N GLY A 337 -1.36 -10.90 -24.28
CA GLY A 337 -0.56 -12.10 -24.57
C GLY A 337 0.76 -11.79 -25.29
N LYS A 338 1.27 -10.56 -25.16
CA LYS A 338 2.49 -10.09 -25.82
C LYS A 338 3.77 -10.37 -25.03
N VAL A 339 3.68 -10.79 -23.78
CA VAL A 339 4.85 -11.07 -22.93
C VAL A 339 4.96 -12.57 -22.70
N THR A 340 5.99 -13.18 -23.28
CA THR A 340 6.45 -14.52 -22.93
C THR A 340 7.32 -14.44 -21.68
N SER A 341 7.24 -15.44 -20.79
CA SER A 341 7.97 -15.42 -19.51
C SER A 341 9.48 -15.32 -19.72
N SER A 342 10.18 -14.80 -18.70
CA SER A 342 11.66 -14.66 -18.70
C SER A 342 12.43 -15.97 -18.92
N VAL A 343 11.76 -17.12 -18.81
CA VAL A 343 12.35 -18.45 -19.09
C VAL A 343 12.53 -18.69 -20.59
N VAL A 344 11.76 -17.98 -21.44
CA VAL A 344 11.75 -18.17 -22.90
C VAL A 344 12.70 -17.19 -23.62
N ASP A 345 13.03 -16.06 -22.99
CA ASP A 345 13.87 -15.02 -23.61
C ASP A 345 15.36 -15.39 -23.68
N ASP A 346 15.84 -16.32 -22.86
CA ASP A 346 17.24 -16.77 -22.86
C ASP A 346 17.54 -17.88 -23.89
N THR A 347 16.62 -18.13 -24.81
CA THR A 347 16.78 -19.12 -25.87
C THR A 347 16.86 -18.46 -27.24
N ASN A 348 17.78 -18.93 -28.09
CA ASN A 348 18.04 -18.42 -29.43
C ASN A 348 16.93 -18.87 -30.42
N LEU A 349 15.68 -18.83 -29.98
CA LEU A 349 14.48 -19.26 -30.70
C LEU A 349 13.82 -18.06 -31.38
N THR A 350 13.19 -18.31 -32.52
CA THR A 350 12.36 -17.31 -33.20
C THR A 350 11.07 -17.03 -32.42
N GLU A 351 10.45 -15.87 -32.63
CA GLU A 351 9.26 -15.44 -31.88
C GLU A 351 8.06 -16.41 -32.01
N ASP A 352 7.94 -17.11 -33.15
CA ASP A 352 6.92 -18.14 -33.34
C ASP A 352 7.22 -19.42 -32.54
N GLU A 353 8.49 -19.83 -32.44
CA GLU A 353 8.94 -20.96 -31.62
C GLU A 353 8.80 -20.66 -30.13
N LYS A 354 9.09 -19.42 -29.70
CA LYS A 354 8.88 -18.97 -28.31
C LYS A 354 7.41 -19.09 -27.90
N ARG A 355 6.49 -18.72 -28.80
CA ARG A 355 5.04 -18.86 -28.57
C ARG A 355 4.60 -20.31 -28.49
N GLU A 356 5.14 -21.18 -29.34
CA GLU A 356 4.84 -22.61 -29.33
C GLU A 356 5.36 -23.28 -28.05
N VAL A 357 6.59 -22.96 -27.63
CA VAL A 357 7.18 -23.46 -26.38
C VAL A 357 6.44 -22.94 -25.15
N ALA A 358 6.03 -21.67 -25.13
CA ALA A 358 5.22 -21.11 -24.04
C ALA A 358 3.83 -21.77 -23.94
N SER A 359 3.22 -22.07 -25.09
CA SER A 359 1.96 -22.84 -25.16
C SER A 359 2.14 -24.28 -24.65
N ILE A 360 3.23 -24.95 -25.04
CA ILE A 360 3.56 -26.29 -24.56
C ILE A 360 3.84 -26.29 -23.06
N LEU A 361 4.61 -25.34 -22.54
CA LEU A 361 4.88 -25.20 -21.10
C LEU A 361 3.61 -24.89 -20.31
N GLY A 362 2.77 -23.97 -20.81
CA GLY A 362 1.46 -23.68 -20.22
C GLY A 362 0.58 -24.92 -20.15
N ASN A 363 0.55 -25.73 -21.21
CA ASN A 363 -0.15 -27.00 -21.23
C ASN A 363 0.52 -28.02 -20.27
N VAL A 364 1.83 -28.21 -20.28
CA VAL A 364 2.51 -29.17 -19.39
C VAL A 364 2.29 -28.83 -17.91
N VAL A 365 2.31 -27.56 -17.52
CA VAL A 365 2.01 -27.12 -16.15
C VAL A 365 0.54 -27.38 -15.80
N THR A 366 -0.38 -27.07 -16.71
CA THR A 366 -1.83 -27.29 -16.50
C THR A 366 -2.15 -28.79 -16.40
N TRP A 367 -1.54 -29.62 -17.25
CA TRP A 367 -1.71 -31.07 -17.24
C TRP A 367 -0.95 -31.75 -16.09
N GLY A 368 0.15 -31.16 -15.61
CA GLY A 368 0.88 -31.61 -14.41
C GLY A 368 0.09 -31.38 -13.12
N VAL A 369 -0.57 -30.22 -13.00
CA VAL A 369 -1.47 -29.89 -11.87
C VAL A 369 -2.75 -30.76 -11.92
N GLN A 370 -3.30 -31.00 -13.11
CA GLN A 370 -4.40 -31.95 -13.29
C GLN A 370 -3.98 -33.41 -13.01
N GLY A 371 -2.78 -33.82 -13.42
CA GLY A 371 -2.24 -35.15 -13.14
C GLY A 371 -2.00 -35.40 -11.65
N ALA A 372 -1.49 -34.39 -10.93
CA ALA A 372 -1.30 -34.47 -9.48
C ALA A 372 -2.63 -34.57 -8.72
N THR A 373 -3.66 -33.84 -9.17
CA THR A 373 -5.01 -33.94 -8.59
C THR A 373 -5.69 -35.27 -8.90
N TRP A 374 -5.52 -35.82 -10.11
CA TRP A 374 -6.00 -37.17 -10.44
C TRP A 374 -5.27 -38.28 -9.66
N ASN A 375 -3.96 -38.18 -9.48
CA ASN A 375 -3.20 -39.13 -8.66
C ASN A 375 -3.61 -39.06 -7.18
N ALA A 376 -3.83 -37.86 -6.64
CA ALA A 376 -4.35 -37.69 -5.29
C ALA A 376 -5.76 -38.29 -5.13
N LEU A 377 -6.62 -38.12 -6.14
CA LEU A 377 -7.97 -38.70 -6.14
C LEU A 377 -7.94 -40.23 -6.22
N ILE A 378 -7.07 -40.81 -7.05
CA ILE A 378 -6.89 -42.27 -7.15
C ILE A 378 -6.35 -42.86 -5.85
N LEU A 379 -5.37 -42.20 -5.22
CA LEU A 379 -4.83 -42.61 -3.92
C LEU A 379 -5.89 -42.50 -2.80
N LEU A 380 -6.72 -41.45 -2.83
CA LEU A 380 -7.84 -41.29 -1.90
C LEU A 380 -8.89 -42.38 -2.08
N ILE A 381 -9.28 -42.69 -3.32
CA ILE A 381 -10.22 -43.78 -3.62
C ILE A 381 -9.64 -45.14 -3.21
N GLY A 382 -8.36 -45.38 -3.47
CA GLY A 382 -7.65 -46.58 -3.04
C GLY A 382 -7.59 -46.71 -1.52
N PHE A 383 -7.29 -45.62 -0.81
CA PHE A 383 -7.25 -45.57 0.64
C PHE A 383 -8.64 -45.81 1.25
N VAL A 384 -9.68 -45.14 0.76
CA VAL A 384 -11.07 -45.34 1.22
C VAL A 384 -11.51 -46.76 0.94
N SER A 385 -11.17 -47.34 -0.22
CA SER A 385 -11.50 -48.73 -0.53
C SER A 385 -10.77 -49.72 0.37
N LEU A 386 -9.50 -49.49 0.67
CA LEU A 386 -8.71 -50.30 1.60
C LEU A 386 -9.31 -50.26 3.02
N VAL A 387 -9.63 -49.07 3.52
CA VAL A 387 -10.23 -48.89 4.86
C VAL A 387 -11.62 -49.52 4.92
N THR A 388 -12.43 -49.38 3.87
CA THR A 388 -13.82 -49.83 3.87
C THR A 388 -13.96 -51.33 3.61
N PHE A 389 -13.07 -51.94 2.81
CA PHE A 389 -13.21 -53.34 2.39
C PHE A 389 -12.15 -54.29 2.96
N VAL A 390 -10.97 -53.81 3.35
CA VAL A 390 -9.88 -54.66 3.88
C VAL A 390 -9.81 -54.66 5.41
N LEU A 391 -10.25 -53.58 6.06
CA LEU A 391 -10.30 -53.46 7.53
C LEU A 391 -11.68 -53.72 8.23
N PRO A 392 -12.68 -54.46 7.70
CA PRO A 392 -13.91 -54.69 8.47
C PRO A 392 -13.81 -55.67 9.66
N ASN A 393 -12.66 -56.27 9.95
CA ASN A 393 -12.53 -57.22 11.06
C ASN A 393 -11.15 -57.12 11.73
N GLN A 394 -10.98 -56.15 12.62
CA GLN A 394 -10.18 -56.29 13.84
C GLN A 394 -10.88 -55.59 15.00
#